data_AF-A0A537M2G2-F1
#
_entry.id   AF-A0A537M2G2-F1
#
_cell.length_a   1.000
_cell.length_b   1.000
_cell.length_c   1.000
_cell.angle_alpha   90.00
_cell.angle_beta   90.00
_cell.angle_gamma   90.00
#
_symmetry.space_group_name_H-M   'P 1'
#
loop_
_entity.id
_entity.type
_entity.pdbx_description
1 polymer ?
#
loop_
_entity_poly.entity_id
_entity_poly.type
_entity_poly.pdbx_seq_one_letter_code
_entity_poly.pdbx_strand_id
1 'polypeptide(L)'
;MAARASGSKYSGEVVISPIQSFMQATKFITALTHVEGVAGVKLRTYAGSKLTVDVLTENQPVGAIDCALIDGFPIEVVESADNHLVLRIGSPTARPTPR
;
A
#
# COMPACT_ATOMS: atom_id res chain seq x y z
N MET A 1 -11.07 -26.80 19.24
CA MET A 1 -11.88 -25.57 19.11
C MET A 1 -10.91 -24.42 18.92
N ALA A 2 -10.62 -24.03 17.67
CA ALA A 2 -9.68 -22.94 17.41
C ALA A 2 -10.39 -21.61 17.69
N ALA A 3 -9.91 -20.87 18.69
CA ALA A 3 -10.32 -19.49 18.92
C ALA A 3 -9.96 -18.71 17.65
N ARG A 4 -10.99 -18.30 16.89
CA ARG A 4 -10.81 -17.39 15.76
C ARG A 4 -10.23 -16.12 16.37
N ALA A 5 -8.97 -15.82 16.08
CA ALA A 5 -8.33 -14.59 16.52
C ALA A 5 -9.28 -13.44 16.16
N SER A 6 -9.82 -12.78 17.19
CA SER A 6 -10.54 -11.53 17.02
C SER A 6 -9.48 -10.46 16.77
N GLY A 7 -8.85 -10.55 15.60
CA GLY A 7 -7.91 -9.55 15.16
C GLY A 7 -8.67 -8.26 14.90
N SER A 8 -8.19 -7.15 15.45
CA SER A 8 -8.70 -5.83 15.09
C SER A 8 -8.58 -5.67 13.59
N LYS A 9 -9.71 -5.42 12.91
CA LYS A 9 -9.74 -5.11 11.49
C LYS A 9 -9.65 -3.60 11.33
N TYR A 10 -8.72 -3.15 10.52
CA TYR A 10 -8.55 -1.74 10.19
C TYR A 10 -8.87 -1.54 8.73
N SER A 11 -9.57 -0.45 8.41
CA SER A 11 -9.83 -0.05 7.05
C SER A 11 -9.31 1.35 6.82
N GLY A 12 -8.73 1.57 5.65
CA GLY A 12 -8.19 2.86 5.27
C GLY A 12 -7.97 2.93 3.77
N GLU A 13 -7.40 4.03 3.33
CA GLU A 13 -7.09 4.24 1.93
C GLU A 13 -5.59 4.26 1.69
N VAL A 14 -5.19 3.64 0.57
CA VAL A 14 -3.83 3.71 0.04
C VAL A 14 -3.88 4.45 -1.27
N VAL A 15 -3.07 5.49 -1.37
CA VAL A 15 -2.91 6.34 -2.54
C VAL A 15 -1.53 6.10 -3.11
N ILE A 16 -1.43 5.84 -4.42
CA ILE A 16 -0.14 5.71 -5.09
C ILE A 16 -0.07 6.51 -6.39
N SER A 17 1.07 7.18 -6.60
CA SER A 17 1.36 7.94 -7.81
C SER A 17 2.88 8.07 -8.05
N PRO A 18 3.34 8.34 -9.29
CA PRO A 18 2.58 8.28 -10.52
C PRO A 18 2.37 6.84 -10.98
N ILE A 19 1.16 6.51 -11.44
CA ILE A 19 0.86 5.28 -12.17
C ILE A 19 0.80 5.59 -13.66
N GLN A 20 1.59 4.86 -14.45
CA GLN A 20 1.78 5.09 -15.88
C GLN A 20 0.80 4.31 -16.75
N SER A 21 0.20 3.24 -16.24
CA SER A 21 -0.76 2.44 -16.98
C SER A 21 -1.74 1.72 -16.07
N PHE A 22 -2.89 1.34 -16.62
CA PHE A 22 -3.85 0.51 -15.90
C PHE A 22 -3.24 -0.86 -15.54
N MET A 23 -2.38 -1.42 -16.40
CA MET A 23 -1.63 -2.65 -16.11
C MET A 23 -0.73 -2.50 -14.87
N GLN A 24 -0.11 -1.34 -14.70
CA GLN A 24 0.70 -1.06 -13.51
C GLN A 24 -0.20 -0.92 -12.26
N ALA A 25 -1.38 -0.30 -12.39
CA ALA A 25 -2.36 -0.22 -11.31
C ALA A 25 -2.82 -1.62 -10.85
N THR A 26 -3.17 -2.50 -11.78
CA THR A 26 -3.62 -3.86 -11.45
C THR A 26 -2.51 -4.69 -10.83
N LYS A 27 -1.27 -4.59 -11.35
CA LYS A 27 -0.10 -5.23 -10.72
C LYS A 27 0.13 -4.74 -9.30
N PHE A 28 -0.05 -3.44 -9.03
CA PHE A 28 0.11 -2.88 -7.70
C PHE A 28 -0.96 -3.40 -6.73
N ILE A 29 -2.22 -3.44 -7.17
CA ILE A 29 -3.31 -4.04 -6.39
C ILE A 29 -3.00 -5.50 -6.06
N THR A 30 -2.55 -6.28 -7.05
CA THR A 30 -2.14 -7.67 -6.85
C THR A 30 -0.96 -7.78 -5.87
N ALA A 31 0.05 -6.93 -5.97
CA ALA A 31 1.18 -6.94 -5.04
C ALA A 31 0.71 -6.64 -3.60
N LEU A 32 -0.14 -5.63 -3.40
CA LEU A 32 -0.73 -5.31 -2.10
C LEU A 32 -1.50 -6.49 -1.49
N THR A 33 -2.24 -7.27 -2.28
CA THR A 33 -2.97 -8.43 -1.76
C THR A 33 -2.06 -9.55 -1.24
N HIS A 34 -0.78 -9.54 -1.59
CA HIS A 34 0.20 -10.50 -1.08
C HIS A 34 0.99 -9.98 0.13
N VAL A 35 0.81 -8.72 0.52
CA VAL A 35 1.50 -8.17 1.70
C VAL A 35 0.91 -8.76 2.97
N GLU A 36 1.78 -9.18 3.88
CA GLU A 36 1.37 -9.76 5.15
C GLU A 36 0.50 -8.80 5.95
N GLY A 37 -0.64 -9.30 6.44
CA GLY A 37 -1.62 -8.52 7.20
C GLY A 37 -2.59 -7.70 6.33
N VAL A 38 -2.49 -7.73 5.01
CA VAL A 38 -3.56 -7.23 4.11
C VAL A 38 -4.60 -8.33 3.90
N ALA A 39 -5.84 -8.08 4.32
CA ALA A 39 -6.97 -9.00 4.16
C ALA A 39 -7.85 -8.69 2.95
N GLY A 40 -7.76 -7.49 2.38
CA GLY A 40 -8.53 -7.13 1.19
C GLY A 40 -8.10 -5.80 0.60
N VAL A 41 -8.22 -5.70 -0.72
CA VAL A 41 -7.95 -4.48 -1.48
C VAL A 41 -9.10 -4.27 -2.45
N LYS A 42 -9.63 -3.06 -2.51
CA LYS A 42 -10.68 -2.66 -3.45
C LYS A 42 -10.26 -1.42 -4.20
N LEU A 43 -10.27 -1.49 -5.53
CA LEU A 43 -10.06 -0.32 -6.37
C LEU A 43 -11.15 0.73 -6.09
N ARG A 44 -10.75 1.93 -5.68
CA ARG A 44 -11.65 3.07 -5.49
C ARG A 44 -11.65 3.98 -6.70
N THR A 45 -10.47 4.40 -7.17
CA THR A 45 -10.34 5.28 -8.33
C THR A 45 -8.98 5.11 -9.01
N TYR A 46 -8.96 5.21 -10.34
CA TYR A 46 -7.74 5.34 -11.14
C TYR A 46 -7.94 6.46 -12.16
N ALA A 47 -7.28 7.60 -11.94
CA ALA A 47 -7.40 8.79 -12.80
C ALA A 47 -6.18 9.70 -12.62
N GLY A 48 -5.80 10.44 -13.67
CA GLY A 48 -4.72 11.44 -13.57
C GLY A 48 -3.39 10.89 -13.05
N SER A 49 -3.01 9.67 -13.46
CA SER A 49 -1.82 8.96 -12.96
C SER A 49 -1.80 8.71 -11.46
N LYS A 50 -2.96 8.71 -10.81
CA LYS A 50 -3.14 8.40 -9.39
C LYS A 50 -4.05 7.19 -9.24
N LEU A 51 -3.63 6.23 -8.44
CA LEU A 51 -4.43 5.10 -8.01
C LEU A 51 -4.82 5.31 -6.54
N THR A 52 -6.07 5.07 -6.22
CA THR A 52 -6.59 5.06 -4.85
C THR A 52 -7.32 3.75 -4.63
N VAL A 53 -6.95 3.06 -3.56
CA VAL A 53 -7.53 1.77 -3.18
C VAL A 53 -7.95 1.80 -1.72
N ASP A 54 -9.07 1.16 -1.43
CA ASP A 54 -9.46 0.83 -0.07
C ASP A 54 -8.73 -0.44 0.35
N VAL A 55 -8.09 -0.41 1.52
CA VAL A 55 -7.37 -1.56 2.07
C VAL A 55 -7.97 -1.94 3.41
N LEU A 56 -8.13 -3.25 3.60
CA LEU A 56 -8.50 -3.87 4.86
C LEU A 56 -7.28 -4.62 5.38
N THR A 57 -6.86 -4.34 6.62
CA THR A 57 -5.76 -5.02 7.28
C THR A 57 -6.21 -5.72 8.55
N GLU A 58 -5.46 -6.75 8.94
CA GLU A 58 -5.66 -7.50 10.18
C GLU A 58 -4.53 -7.21 11.16
N ASN A 59 -4.89 -6.98 12.42
CA ASN A 59 -3.96 -6.80 13.55
C ASN A 59 -3.05 -5.56 13.51
N GLN A 60 -3.09 -4.77 12.42
CA GLN A 60 -2.30 -3.55 12.26
C GLN A 60 -3.04 -2.47 11.45
N PRO A 61 -2.81 -1.17 11.73
CA PRO A 61 -3.37 -0.08 10.94
C PRO A 61 -2.80 -0.02 9.52
N VAL A 62 -3.47 0.69 8.61
CA VAL A 62 -3.06 0.80 7.21
C VAL A 62 -1.72 1.53 7.07
N GLY A 63 -1.47 2.54 7.90
CA GLY A 63 -0.18 3.25 7.93
C GLY A 63 1.01 2.41 8.38
N ALA A 64 0.78 1.24 8.97
CA ALA A 64 1.84 0.32 9.42
C ALA A 64 2.17 -0.77 8.39
N ILE A 65 1.50 -0.80 7.22
CA ILE A 65 1.81 -1.75 6.16
C ILE A 65 3.29 -1.61 5.76
N ASP A 66 4.02 -2.72 5.80
CA ASP A 66 5.40 -2.76 5.35
C ASP A 66 5.46 -2.64 3.81
N CYS A 67 5.71 -1.43 3.34
CA CYS A 67 5.76 -1.10 1.93
C CYS A 67 6.97 -1.74 1.21
N ALA A 68 7.98 -2.21 1.94
CA ALA A 68 9.10 -2.94 1.37
C ALA A 68 8.70 -4.34 0.86
N LEU A 69 7.56 -4.87 1.33
CA LEU A 69 6.99 -6.15 0.88
C LEU A 69 6.16 -6.01 -0.40
N ILE A 70 5.93 -4.79 -0.90
CA ILE A 70 5.23 -4.56 -2.16
C ILE A 70 6.18 -4.85 -3.32
N ASP A 71 6.24 -6.12 -3.72
CA ASP A 71 7.17 -6.59 -4.74
C ASP A 71 6.90 -5.96 -6.12
N GLY A 72 7.97 -5.74 -6.88
CA GLY A 72 7.92 -5.20 -8.24
C GLY A 72 7.71 -3.69 -8.35
N PHE A 73 7.68 -2.97 -7.23
CA PHE A 73 7.54 -1.51 -7.20
C PHE A 73 8.59 -0.86 -6.31
N PRO A 74 9.33 0.14 -6.81
CA PRO A 74 10.20 0.93 -5.96
C PRO A 74 9.34 1.99 -5.24
N ILE A 75 8.87 1.63 -4.05
CA ILE A 75 7.92 2.43 -3.25
C ILE A 75 8.66 3.31 -2.25
N GLU A 76 8.26 4.57 -2.17
CA GLU A 76 8.59 5.48 -1.08
C GLU A 76 7.31 5.88 -0.35
N VAL A 77 7.35 5.86 0.99
CA VAL A 77 6.24 6.36 1.83
C VAL A 77 6.34 7.88 1.92
N VAL A 78 5.30 8.57 1.44
CA VAL A 78 5.18 10.03 1.49
C VAL A 78 4.46 10.46 2.76
N GLU A 79 3.42 9.73 3.13
CA GLU A 79 2.59 9.99 4.31
C GLU A 79 2.07 8.68 4.88
N SER A 80 2.09 8.54 6.19
CA SER A 80 1.51 7.40 6.91
C SER A 80 0.71 7.86 8.11
N ALA A 81 -0.54 7.42 8.18
CA ALA A 81 -1.46 7.58 9.28
C ALA A 81 -2.29 6.30 9.44
N ASP A 82 -3.01 6.15 10.56
CA ASP A 82 -3.69 4.90 10.92
C ASP A 82 -4.62 4.35 9.82
N ASN A 83 -5.27 5.24 9.07
CA ASN A 83 -6.23 4.92 8.00
C ASN A 83 -5.88 5.52 6.63
N HIS A 84 -4.67 6.09 6.47
CA HIS A 84 -4.27 6.79 5.25
C HIS A 84 -2.79 6.53 4.97
N LEU A 85 -2.49 6.07 3.75
CA LEU A 85 -1.12 5.82 3.32
C LEU A 85 -0.91 6.39 1.93
N VAL A 86 0.04 7.31 1.79
CA VAL A 86 0.41 7.90 0.50
C VAL A 86 1.77 7.38 0.09
N LEU A 87 1.81 6.79 -1.09
CA LEU A 87 2.96 6.14 -1.67
C LEU A 87 3.36 6.84 -2.95
N ARG A 88 4.67 6.91 -3.17
CA ARG A 88 5.27 7.37 -4.41
C ARG A 88 6.01 6.23 -5.08
N ILE A 89 5.80 6.07 -6.39
CA ILE A 89 6.71 5.27 -7.22
C ILE A 89 7.88 6.16 -7.57
N GLY A 90 9.02 5.94 -6.92
CA GLY A 90 10.26 6.68 -7.14
C GLY A 90 11.38 5.72 -7.45
N SER A 91 12.41 6.14 -8.19
CA SER A 91 13.67 5.40 -8.16
C SER A 91 14.16 5.35 -6.71
N PRO A 92 14.80 4.26 -6.24
CA PRO A 92 15.46 4.27 -4.93
C PRO A 92 16.49 5.39 -4.96
N THR A 93 16.13 6.57 -4.47
CA THR A 93 17.03 7.71 -4.54
C THR A 93 18.20 7.38 -3.64
N ALA A 94 19.40 7.45 -4.20
CA ALA A 94 20.63 7.18 -3.49
C ALA A 94 20.61 7.95 -2.17
N ARG A 95 20.82 7.21 -1.07
CA ARG A 95 21.10 7.75 0.27
C ARG A 95 21.92 9.04 0.13
N PRO A 96 21.52 10.17 0.74
CA PRO A 96 22.32 11.38 0.69
C PRO A 96 23.67 11.04 1.33
N THR A 97 24.75 11.04 0.54
CA THR A 97 26.10 10.98 1.08
C THR A 97 26.31 12.26 1.89
N PRO A 98 26.63 12.17 3.19
CA PRO A 98 27.03 13.34 3.94
C PRO A 98 28.30 13.91 3.27
N ARG A 99 28.26 15.20 2.94
CA ARG A 99 29.46 15.97 2.57
C ARG A 99 30.26 16.29 3.82
#